data_AF-A0A2Z4IN56-F1
#
_entry.id   AF-A0A2Z4IN56-F1
#
_cell.length_a   1.000
_cell.length_b   1.000
_cell.length_c   1.000
_cell.angle_alpha   90.00
_cell.angle_beta   90.00
_cell.angle_gamma   90.00
#
_symmetry.space_group_name_H-M   'P 1'
#
loop_
_entity.id
_entity.type
_entity.pdbx_description
1 polymer ?
#
loop_
_entity_poly.entity_id
_entity_poly.type
_entity_poly.pdbx_seq_one_letter_code
_entity_poly.pdbx_strand_id
1 'polypeptide(L)' 'MPKIKVEIVKPIGGLGYFKGDTAEIEQKEADKYLKKGMVKAVMEGAKTTVTVKKEAAKGKK' A
#
# COMPACT_ATOMS: atom_id res chain seq x y z
N MET A 1 15.03 0.55 1.80
CA MET A 1 14.21 0.00 0.70
C MET A 1 12.93 0.81 0.61
N PRO A 2 12.62 1.42 -0.54
CA PRO A 2 11.48 2.34 -0.69
C PRO A 2 10.15 1.57 -0.77
N LYS A 3 9.16 2.01 0.00
CA LYS A 3 7.76 1.59 -0.16
C LYS A 3 6.98 2.68 -0.89
N ILE A 4 5.98 2.28 -1.65
CA ILE A 4 5.09 3.22 -2.34
C ILE A 4 3.64 2.91 -2.01
N LYS A 5 2.83 3.96 -1.96
CA LYS A 5 1.37 3.82 -1.82
C LYS A 5 0.77 3.49 -3.18
N VAL A 6 -0.05 2.45 -3.20
CA VAL A 6 -0.82 2.03 -4.36
C VAL A 6 -2.27 1.86 -3.95
N GLU A 7 -3.18 2.21 -4.85
CA GLU A 7 -4.58 1.85 -4.75
C GLU A 7 -4.79 0.46 -5.35
N ILE A 8 -5.41 -0.43 -4.60
CA ILE A 8 -5.70 -1.80 -5.01
C ILE A 8 -6.89 -1.75 -5.96
N VAL A 9 -6.68 -1.98 -7.25
CA VAL A 9 -7.76 -1.99 -8.25
C VAL A 9 -8.36 -3.39 -8.46
N LYS A 10 -7.66 -4.44 -8.01
CA LYS A 10 -8.14 -5.82 -7.94
C LYS A 10 -7.77 -6.43 -6.59
N PRO A 11 -8.67 -7.22 -5.97
CA PRO A 11 -8.38 -7.85 -4.68
C PRO A 11 -7.16 -8.77 -4.79
N ILE A 12 -6.25 -8.66 -3.82
CA ILE A 12 -5.06 -9.51 -3.70
C ILE A 12 -5.29 -10.45 -2.52
N GLY A 13 -5.96 -11.57 -2.79
CA GLY A 13 -6.41 -12.51 -1.75
C GLY A 13 -5.29 -13.09 -0.87
N GLY A 14 -4.05 -13.12 -1.35
CA GLY A 14 -2.89 -13.56 -0.56
C GLY A 14 -2.40 -12.55 0.48
N LEU A 15 -2.83 -11.29 0.40
CA LEU A 15 -2.38 -10.20 1.27
C LEU A 15 -3.54 -9.52 2.01
N GLY A 16 -4.78 -10.00 1.83
CA GLY A 16 -5.96 -9.40 2.46
C GLY A 16 -6.30 -8.00 1.95
N TYR A 17 -5.83 -7.62 0.76
CA TYR A 17 -6.15 -6.34 0.14
C TYR A 17 -7.40 -6.45 -0.74
N PHE A 18 -8.35 -5.53 -0.55
CA PHE A 18 -9.59 -5.48 -1.31
C PHE A 18 -9.54 -4.35 -2.35
N LYS A 19 -10.40 -4.45 -3.36
CA LYS A 19 -10.52 -3.41 -4.38
C LYS A 19 -10.98 -2.10 -3.74
N GLY A 20 -10.26 -1.02 -3.99
CA GLY A 20 -10.48 0.31 -3.42
C GLY A 20 -9.62 0.62 -2.20
N ASP A 21 -8.95 -0.39 -1.61
CA ASP A 21 -8.01 -0.14 -0.52
C ASP A 21 -6.78 0.60 -1.03
N THR A 22 -6.16 1.39 -0.17
CA THR A 22 -4.80 1.90 -0.41
C THR A 22 -3.82 1.15 0.46
N ALA A 23 -2.81 0.55 -0.16
CA ALA A 23 -1.77 -0.21 0.52
C ALA A 23 -0.40 0.43 0.30
N GLU A 24 0.44 0.40 1.34
CA GLU A 24 1.85 0.76 1.21
C GLU A 24 2.67 -0.53 1.12
N ILE A 25 3.12 -0.85 -0.09
CA ILE A 25 3.90 -2.05 -0.38
C ILE A 25 5.25 -1.67 -0.96
N GLU A 26 6.20 -2.60 -0.97
CA GLU A 26 7.54 -2.33 -1.49
C GLU A 26 7.49 -1.91 -2.96
N GLN A 27 8.34 -0.97 -3.38
CA GLN A 27 8.35 -0.48 -4.77
C GLN A 27 8.49 -1.63 -5.80
N LYS A 28 9.28 -2.66 -5.48
CA LYS A 28 9.44 -3.86 -6.33
C LYS A 28 8.15 -4.67 -6.46
N GLU A 29 7.39 -4.82 -5.38
CA GLU A 29 6.10 -5.51 -5.38
C GLU A 29 5.04 -4.67 -6.07
N ALA A 30 5.00 -3.38 -5.76
CA ALA A 30 4.11 -2.43 -6.40
C ALA A 30 4.29 -2.45 -7.92
N ASP A 31 5.52 -2.43 -8.43
CA ASP A 31 5.80 -2.54 -9.87
C ASP A 31 5.27 -3.86 -10.46
N LYS A 32 5.44 -4.99 -9.74
CA LYS A 32 4.89 -6.28 -10.16
C LYS A 32 3.37 -6.26 -10.24
N TYR A 33 2.69 -5.65 -9.26
CA TYR A 33 1.23 -5.55 -9.26
C TYR A 33 0.71 -4.49 -10.24
N LEU A 34 1.46 -3.41 -10.47
CA LEU A 34 1.20 -2.39 -11.48
C LEU A 34 1.24 -3.00 -12.88
N LYS A 35 2.29 -3.76 -13.19
CA LYS A 35 2.42 -4.50 -14.46
C LYS A 35 1.28 -5.48 -14.70
N LYS A 36 0.71 -6.05 -13.64
CA LYS A 36 -0.46 -6.94 -13.71
C LYS A 36 -1.80 -6.21 -13.75
N GLY A 37 -1.82 -4.88 -13.65
CA GLY A 37 -3.05 -4.09 -13.52
C GLY A 37 -3.87 -4.46 -12.28
N MET A 38 -3.21 -4.87 -11.20
CA MET A 38 -3.83 -5.22 -9.91
C MET A 38 -3.85 -4.04 -8.95
N VAL A 39 -2.89 -3.14 -9.08
CA VAL A 39 -2.82 -1.91 -8.29
C VAL A 39 -2.56 -0.72 -9.22
N LYS A 40 -2.95 0.47 -8.78
CA LYS A 40 -2.75 1.75 -9.46
C LYS A 40 -1.86 2.62 -8.57
N ALA A 41 -0.81 3.20 -9.13
CA ALA A 41 0.05 4.11 -8.40
C ALA A 41 -0.75 5.40 -8.18
N VAL A 42 -0.99 5.74 -6.93
CA VAL A 42 -1.59 7.03 -6.57
C VAL A 42 -0.49 8.08 -6.65
N MET A 43 -0.17 8.47 -7.89
CA MET A 43 0.80 9.50 -8.22
C MET A 43 0.05 10.80 -8.54
N GLU A 44 -0.47 11.44 -7.50
CA GLU A 44 -0.77 12.86 -7.50
C GLU A 44 0.21 13.51 -6.52
N GLY A 45 0.92 14.54 -6.99
CA GLY A 45 2.24 14.91 -6.49
C GLY A 45 2.29 15.34 -5.03
N ALA A 46 3.02 14.60 -4.20
CA ALA A 46 3.79 15.16 -3.09
C ALA A 46 4.79 14.15 -2.53
N LYS A 47 6.04 14.60 -2.48
CA LYS A 47 7.10 14.08 -1.62
C LYS A 47 6.65 14.24 -0.16
N THR A 48 5.91 13.30 0.40
CA THR A 48 5.55 13.36 1.83
C THR A 48 5.58 11.97 2.46
N THR A 49 6.75 11.68 3.03
CA THR A 49 6.97 10.89 4.23
C THR A 49 6.01 11.32 5.34
N VAL A 50 4.79 10.76 5.37
CA VAL A 50 3.96 10.80 6.57
C VAL A 50 4.30 9.56 7.37
N THR A 51 5.30 9.71 8.24
CA THR A 51 5.61 8.77 9.30
C THR A 51 4.39 8.61 10.19
N VAL A 52 3.58 7.58 9.99
CA VAL A 52 2.62 7.16 11.02
C VAL A 52 3.44 6.42 12.09
N LYS A 53 4.05 7.20 12.98
CA LYS A 53 4.57 6.68 14.26
C LYS A 53 3.38 6.11 15.01
N LYS A 54 3.32 4.78 15.04
CA LYS A 54 2.80 3.93 16.13
C LYS A 54 2.54 4.72 17.42
N GLU A 55 1.28 4.97 17.74
CA GLU A 55 0.88 5.05 19.14
C GLU A 55 0.60 3.63 19.61
N ALA A 56 1.31 3.20 20.64
CA ALA A 56 1.13 1.92 21.27
C ALA A 56 -0.14 1.97 22.13
N ALA A 57 -1.26 1.43 21.64
CA ALA A 57 -2.33 0.96 22.51
C ALA A 57 -2.07 -0.50 22.88
N LYS A 58 -1.39 -0.69 24.03
CA LYS A 58 -1.46 -1.93 24.82
C LYS A 58 -2.95 -2.14 25.16
N GLY A 59 -3.58 -3.18 24.62
CA GLY A 59 -5.03 -3.36 24.73
C GLY A 59 -5.49 -4.82 24.69
N LYS A 60 -4.87 -5.65 25.53
CA LYS A 60 -5.45 -6.85 26.17
C LYS A 60 -6.20 -7.86 25.26
N LYS A 61 -5.47 -8.94 24.97
CA LYS A 61 -5.89 -10.29 24.54
C LYS A 61 -6.04 -10.53 23.05
#